data_AF-A0A2H0MYG3-F1
#
_entry.id   AF-A0A2H0MYG3-F1
#
_cell.length_a   1.000
_cell.length_b   1.000
_cell.length_c   1.000
_cell.angle_alpha   90.00
_cell.angle_beta   90.00
_cell.angle_gamma   90.00
#
_symmetry.space_group_name_H-M   'P 1'
#
loop_
_entity.id
_entity.type
_entity.pdbx_description
1 polymer ?
#
loop_
_entity_poly.entity_id
_entity_poly.type
_entity_poly.pdbx_seq_one_letter_code
_entity_poly.pdbx_strand_id
1 'polypeptide(L)'
;MDRIVQERLSENGREFDIKGFCVGSNGMEIFADDERLAKVKRMNLGGNRIGDKGAKILAESVTFSKLQWLELGGNDIGVEGIKALANASTVLGKLKTLNLYRNSLKDAGAKIFAKENKLVNLEDIDLAQNEIGDEGLIALSESKAFPHLVAIYLDNNFTSEEVREEARYGSNFKKLQSINL
;
A
#
# COMPACT_ATOMS: atom_id res chain seq x y z
N MET A 1 -10.00 10.57 19.99
CA MET A 1 -10.19 9.58 18.90
C MET A 1 -11.66 9.31 18.65
N ASP A 2 -12.48 9.00 19.66
CA ASP A 2 -13.89 8.64 19.45
C ASP A 2 -14.69 9.65 18.57
N ARG A 3 -14.58 10.95 18.87
CA ARG A 3 -15.19 12.02 18.06
C ARG A 3 -14.62 12.10 16.63
N ILE A 4 -13.34 11.78 16.44
CA ILE A 4 -12.70 11.89 15.11
C ILE A 4 -13.24 10.82 14.16
N VAL A 5 -13.51 9.63 14.66
CA VAL A 5 -14.08 8.55 13.86
C VAL A 5 -15.47 8.93 13.40
N GLN A 6 -16.31 9.48 14.28
CA GLN A 6 -17.65 9.95 13.91
C GLN A 6 -17.64 11.07 12.87
N GLU A 7 -16.72 12.04 12.99
CA GLU A 7 -16.66 13.19 12.08
C GLU A 7 -16.06 12.87 10.70
N ARG A 8 -15.29 11.77 10.61
CA ARG A 8 -14.51 11.42 9.40
C ARG A 8 -14.95 10.16 8.70
N LEU A 9 -15.83 9.40 9.35
CA LEU A 9 -16.56 8.32 8.72
C LEU A 9 -17.70 8.91 7.89
N SER A 10 -17.82 8.48 6.64
CA SER A 10 -18.93 8.87 5.78
C SER A 10 -20.27 8.43 6.38
N GLU A 11 -21.36 9.10 6.01
CA GLU A 11 -22.71 8.80 6.50
C GLU A 11 -23.11 7.33 6.29
N ASN A 12 -22.62 6.70 5.21
CA ASN A 12 -22.89 5.29 4.90
C ASN A 12 -21.94 4.30 5.58
N GLY A 13 -20.95 4.79 6.36
CA GLY A 13 -19.99 3.98 7.10
C GLY A 13 -18.96 3.23 6.24
N ARG A 14 -18.80 3.60 4.96
CA ARG A 14 -17.93 2.87 4.02
C ARG A 14 -16.63 3.58 3.68
N GLU A 15 -16.51 4.85 4.02
CA GLU A 15 -15.34 5.66 3.72
C GLU A 15 -14.86 6.36 4.98
N PHE A 16 -13.56 6.29 5.24
CA PHE A 16 -12.94 6.94 6.38
C PHE A 16 -11.76 7.77 5.89
N ASP A 17 -11.87 9.09 5.99
CA ASP A 17 -10.80 10.02 5.57
C ASP A 17 -10.20 10.75 6.76
N ILE A 18 -8.95 10.40 7.06
CA ILE A 18 -8.19 10.98 8.15
C ILE A 18 -6.82 11.45 7.66
N LYS A 19 -6.74 11.96 6.44
CA LYS A 19 -5.47 12.47 5.86
C LYS A 19 -4.86 13.61 6.67
N GLY A 20 -3.59 13.48 7.04
CA GLY A 20 -2.79 14.56 7.63
C GLY A 20 -3.09 14.89 9.10
N PHE A 21 -3.71 13.97 9.85
CA PHE A 21 -4.08 14.17 11.25
C PHE A 21 -3.00 13.73 12.24
N CYS A 22 -1.81 13.36 11.77
CA CYS A 22 -0.71 12.89 12.61
C CYS A 22 -1.13 11.71 13.51
N VAL A 23 -1.90 10.77 12.94
CA VAL A 23 -2.44 9.59 13.65
C VAL A 23 -1.33 8.81 14.36
N GLY A 24 -0.19 8.61 13.68
CA GLY A 24 0.90 7.79 14.17
C GLY A 24 0.50 6.33 14.42
N SER A 25 1.43 5.52 14.92
CA SER A 25 1.13 4.12 15.26
C SER A 25 0.15 3.98 16.44
N ASN A 26 0.24 4.86 17.45
CA ASN A 26 -0.69 4.84 18.59
C ASN A 26 -2.14 5.11 18.17
N GLY A 27 -2.35 5.98 17.18
CA GLY A 27 -3.68 6.20 16.64
C GLY A 27 -4.20 4.99 15.86
N MET A 28 -3.32 4.27 15.17
CA MET A 28 -3.68 3.01 14.51
C MET A 28 -4.11 1.93 15.50
N GLU A 29 -3.49 1.85 16.70
CA GLU A 29 -3.94 0.94 17.77
C GLU A 29 -5.40 1.22 18.14
N ILE A 30 -5.77 2.50 18.29
CA ILE A 30 -7.14 2.88 18.61
C ILE A 30 -8.11 2.57 17.47
N PHE A 31 -7.71 2.82 16.22
CA PHE A 31 -8.54 2.51 15.05
C PHE A 31 -8.71 1.00 14.83
N ALA A 32 -7.72 0.20 15.21
CA ALA A 32 -7.79 -1.25 15.09
C ALA A 32 -8.90 -1.87 15.95
N ASP A 33 -9.29 -1.21 17.04
CA ASP A 33 -10.32 -1.67 17.98
C ASP A 33 -11.68 -0.98 17.78
N ASP A 34 -11.81 -0.08 16.78
CA ASP A 34 -13.03 0.68 16.56
C ASP A 34 -13.99 -0.05 15.59
N GLU A 35 -15.03 -0.68 16.13
CA GLU A 35 -16.00 -1.46 15.36
C GLU A 35 -16.73 -0.65 14.27
N ARG A 36 -16.79 0.68 14.38
CA ARG A 36 -17.41 1.51 13.33
C ARG A 36 -16.61 1.45 12.03
N LEU A 37 -15.30 1.21 12.13
CA LEU A 37 -14.41 1.06 10.98
C LEU A 37 -14.52 -0.33 10.33
N ALA A 38 -15.16 -1.31 10.98
CA ALA A 38 -15.27 -2.70 10.50
C ALA A 38 -16.00 -2.87 9.14
N LYS A 39 -16.74 -1.84 8.71
CA LYS A 39 -17.49 -1.83 7.44
C LYS A 39 -16.83 -0.96 6.36
N VAL A 40 -15.73 -0.27 6.70
CA VAL A 40 -15.03 0.63 5.78
C VAL A 40 -14.45 -0.16 4.61
N LYS A 41 -14.65 0.37 3.41
CA LYS A 41 -14.11 -0.16 2.16
C LYS A 41 -13.03 0.74 1.57
N ARG A 42 -13.07 2.03 1.87
CA ARG A 42 -12.11 3.02 1.40
C ARG A 42 -11.53 3.78 2.59
N MET A 43 -10.24 3.72 2.79
CA MET A 43 -9.57 4.37 3.92
C MET A 43 -8.44 5.26 3.42
N ASN A 44 -8.51 6.55 3.77
CA ASN A 44 -7.48 7.53 3.46
C ASN A 44 -6.67 7.85 4.72
N LEU A 45 -5.45 7.33 4.78
CA LEU A 45 -4.49 7.52 5.85
C LEU A 45 -3.28 8.33 5.40
N GLY A 46 -3.33 9.04 4.26
CA GLY A 46 -2.17 9.77 3.75
C GLY A 46 -1.61 10.80 4.74
N GLY A 47 -0.28 10.93 4.80
CA GLY A 47 0.39 11.97 5.58
C GLY A 47 0.27 11.83 7.10
N ASN A 48 0.13 10.60 7.64
CA ASN A 48 -0.14 10.37 9.06
C ASN A 48 1.04 9.83 9.87
N ARG A 49 2.19 9.57 9.23
CA ARG A 49 3.40 9.05 9.87
C ARG A 49 3.13 7.78 10.69
N ILE A 50 2.32 6.87 10.15
CA ILE A 50 1.98 5.63 10.86
C ILE A 50 3.19 4.69 11.01
N GLY A 51 4.15 4.79 10.09
CA GLY A 51 5.38 4.00 10.03
C GLY A 51 5.13 2.50 9.89
N ASP A 52 6.22 1.73 10.00
CA ASP A 52 6.16 0.26 9.94
C ASP A 52 5.26 -0.35 11.03
N LYS A 53 5.27 0.23 12.24
CA LYS A 53 4.41 -0.23 13.35
C LYS A 53 2.92 -0.07 13.00
N GLY A 54 2.53 1.07 12.42
CA GLY A 54 1.15 1.29 11.98
C GLY A 54 0.75 0.39 10.80
N ALA A 55 1.65 0.17 9.85
CA ALA A 55 1.45 -0.77 8.74
C ALA A 55 1.24 -2.21 9.26
N LYS A 56 1.98 -2.62 10.29
CA LYS A 56 1.78 -3.91 10.96
C LYS A 56 0.40 -4.01 11.62
N ILE A 57 -0.06 -2.97 12.32
CA ILE A 57 -1.40 -2.93 12.91
C ILE A 57 -2.49 -3.06 11.82
N LEU A 58 -2.34 -2.36 10.69
CA LEU A 58 -3.22 -2.51 9.52
C LEU A 58 -3.26 -3.96 9.01
N ALA A 59 -2.10 -4.62 8.97
CA ALA A 59 -1.96 -5.99 8.48
C ALA A 59 -2.59 -7.04 9.42
N GLU A 60 -2.72 -6.75 10.71
CA GLU A 60 -3.14 -7.71 11.74
C GLU A 60 -4.58 -7.51 12.23
N SER A 61 -5.14 -6.30 12.11
CA SER A 61 -6.48 -6.02 12.65
C SER A 61 -7.63 -6.40 11.70
N VAL A 62 -8.50 -7.30 12.18
CA VAL A 62 -9.71 -7.75 11.47
C VAL A 62 -10.71 -6.64 11.18
N THR A 63 -10.62 -5.51 11.89
CA THR A 63 -11.42 -4.29 11.65
C THR A 63 -11.22 -3.79 10.22
N PHE A 64 -10.04 -3.99 9.63
CA PHE A 64 -9.75 -3.53 8.26
C PHE A 64 -10.09 -4.57 7.17
N SER A 65 -10.75 -5.67 7.53
CA SER A 65 -10.97 -6.83 6.63
C SER A 65 -11.91 -6.59 5.43
N LYS A 66 -12.56 -5.43 5.37
CA LYS A 66 -13.45 -5.02 4.26
C LYS A 66 -12.81 -4.03 3.31
N LEU A 67 -11.57 -3.59 3.57
CA LEU A 67 -10.88 -2.62 2.71
C LEU A 67 -10.71 -3.15 1.28
N GLN A 68 -11.00 -2.27 0.34
CA GLN A 68 -10.86 -2.44 -1.10
C GLN A 68 -9.94 -1.36 -1.69
N TRP A 69 -9.85 -0.21 -1.04
CA TRP A 69 -8.98 0.91 -1.41
C TRP A 69 -8.31 1.47 -0.15
N LEU A 70 -6.98 1.61 -0.20
CA LEU A 70 -6.19 2.06 0.92
C LEU A 70 -5.11 3.05 0.46
N GLU A 71 -5.12 4.24 1.04
CA GLU A 71 -4.16 5.31 0.77
C GLU A 71 -3.22 5.49 1.96
N LEU A 72 -1.94 5.21 1.73
CA LEU A 72 -0.86 5.26 2.71
C LEU A 72 0.28 6.19 2.27
N GLY A 73 0.04 7.10 1.33
CA GLY A 73 1.09 7.97 0.85
C GLY A 73 1.64 8.89 1.94
N GLY A 74 2.97 9.07 2.02
CA GLY A 74 3.59 9.94 3.03
C GLY A 74 3.46 9.44 4.47
N ASN A 75 3.69 8.16 4.72
CA ASN A 75 3.50 7.55 6.05
C ASN A 75 4.78 7.00 6.70
N ASP A 76 5.94 7.24 6.12
CA ASP A 76 7.23 6.74 6.60
C ASP A 76 7.27 5.20 6.70
N ILE A 77 6.58 4.52 5.77
CA ILE A 77 6.59 3.06 5.67
C ILE A 77 7.87 2.61 4.97
N GLY A 78 8.59 1.68 5.58
CA GLY A 78 9.80 1.08 5.05
C GLY A 78 9.63 -0.41 4.77
N VAL A 79 10.75 -1.12 4.85
CA VAL A 79 10.88 -2.54 4.48
C VAL A 79 10.01 -3.45 5.36
N GLU A 80 9.97 -3.22 6.67
CA GLU A 80 9.20 -4.07 7.58
C GLU A 80 7.69 -3.83 7.45
N GLY A 81 7.28 -2.58 7.20
CA GLY A 81 5.87 -2.24 7.00
C GLY A 81 5.34 -2.83 5.70
N ILE A 82 6.06 -2.71 4.58
CA ILE A 82 5.62 -3.34 3.32
C ILE A 82 5.60 -4.86 3.44
N LYS A 83 6.55 -5.47 4.17
CA LYS A 83 6.55 -6.91 4.44
C LYS A 83 5.31 -7.36 5.20
N ALA A 84 4.90 -6.59 6.22
CA ALA A 84 3.69 -6.87 6.98
C ALA A 84 2.45 -6.79 6.09
N LEU A 85 2.31 -5.70 5.31
CA LEU A 85 1.19 -5.52 4.38
C LEU A 85 1.14 -6.63 3.31
N ALA A 86 2.28 -6.96 2.71
CA ALA A 86 2.40 -8.01 1.69
C ALA A 86 1.88 -9.37 2.20
N ASN A 87 2.08 -9.67 3.48
CA ASN A 87 1.67 -10.94 4.08
C ASN A 87 0.25 -10.92 4.68
N ALA A 88 -0.47 -9.80 4.61
CA ALA A 88 -1.75 -9.58 5.28
C ALA A 88 -2.98 -10.18 4.56
N SER A 89 -2.85 -11.31 3.86
CA SER A 89 -3.94 -11.84 3.02
C SER A 89 -5.22 -12.21 3.78
N THR A 90 -5.11 -12.55 5.07
CA THR A 90 -6.25 -12.85 5.93
C THR A 90 -7.07 -11.61 6.30
N VAL A 91 -6.43 -10.44 6.34
CA VAL A 91 -7.06 -9.16 6.69
C VAL A 91 -7.31 -8.35 5.42
N LEU A 92 -6.26 -8.00 4.68
CA LEU A 92 -6.34 -7.13 3.50
C LEU A 92 -6.57 -7.90 2.19
N GLY A 93 -7.02 -9.16 2.23
CA GLY A 93 -7.22 -10.00 1.05
C GLY A 93 -8.23 -9.47 0.03
N LYS A 94 -9.05 -8.47 0.37
CA LYS A 94 -10.01 -7.81 -0.53
C LYS A 94 -9.48 -6.54 -1.19
N LEU A 95 -8.26 -6.14 -0.86
CA LEU A 95 -7.67 -4.90 -1.32
C LEU A 95 -7.41 -4.98 -2.83
N LYS A 96 -7.90 -3.97 -3.54
CA LYS A 96 -7.73 -3.80 -4.99
C LYS A 96 -6.79 -2.66 -5.32
N THR A 97 -6.84 -1.59 -4.53
CA THR A 97 -5.98 -0.42 -4.72
C THR A 97 -5.17 -0.15 -3.48
N LEU A 98 -3.86 -0.02 -3.64
CA LEU A 98 -2.92 0.32 -2.58
C LEU A 98 -2.03 1.47 -3.04
N ASN A 99 -2.17 2.63 -2.40
CA ASN A 99 -1.27 3.76 -2.63
C ASN A 99 -0.22 3.83 -1.53
N LEU A 100 1.06 3.71 -1.90
CA LEU A 100 2.24 3.84 -1.04
C LEU A 100 3.15 4.98 -1.53
N TYR A 101 2.64 5.92 -2.31
CA TYR A 101 3.36 7.10 -2.79
C TYR A 101 4.15 7.78 -1.68
N ARG A 102 5.40 8.17 -1.94
CA ARG A 102 6.22 8.94 -0.99
C ARG A 102 6.39 8.23 0.36
N ASN A 103 6.83 6.98 0.32
CA ASN A 103 7.32 6.23 1.47
C ASN A 103 8.81 5.89 1.25
N SER A 104 9.41 4.97 2.02
CA SER A 104 10.84 4.65 1.94
C SER A 104 11.08 3.14 1.79
N LEU A 105 10.36 2.51 0.86
CA LEU A 105 10.48 1.07 0.61
C LEU A 105 11.89 0.66 0.16
N LYS A 106 12.52 1.46 -0.72
CA LYS A 106 13.81 1.17 -1.35
C LYS A 106 13.80 -0.15 -2.13
N ASP A 107 14.95 -0.55 -2.68
CA ASP A 107 15.08 -1.84 -3.37
C ASP A 107 14.73 -3.03 -2.49
N ALA A 108 15.11 -3.00 -1.21
CA ALA A 108 14.82 -4.08 -0.28
C ALA A 108 13.31 -4.30 -0.11
N GLY A 109 12.54 -3.22 0.09
CA GLY A 109 11.09 -3.29 0.22
C GLY A 109 10.41 -3.71 -1.08
N ALA A 110 10.86 -3.18 -2.23
CA ALA A 110 10.34 -3.55 -3.54
C ALA A 110 10.56 -5.05 -3.84
N LYS A 111 11.75 -5.59 -3.55
CA LYS A 111 12.07 -7.02 -3.70
C LYS A 111 11.23 -7.90 -2.79
N ILE A 112 11.04 -7.50 -1.53
CA ILE A 112 10.15 -8.23 -0.62
C ILE A 112 8.74 -8.21 -1.16
N PHE A 113 8.23 -7.06 -1.58
CA PHE A 113 6.87 -6.97 -2.10
C PHE A 113 6.69 -7.82 -3.36
N ALA A 114 7.66 -7.78 -4.28
CA ALA A 114 7.70 -8.61 -5.47
C ALA A 114 7.71 -10.12 -5.18
N LYS A 115 8.34 -10.56 -4.09
CA LYS A 115 8.51 -11.98 -3.77
C LYS A 115 7.42 -12.53 -2.85
N GLU A 116 7.00 -11.74 -1.87
CA GLU A 116 6.20 -12.18 -0.73
C GLU A 116 4.74 -11.70 -0.77
N ASN A 117 4.33 -10.87 -1.75
CA ASN A 117 2.96 -10.37 -1.83
C ASN A 117 1.93 -11.52 -1.90
N LYS A 118 1.01 -11.53 -0.94
CA LYS A 118 -0.16 -12.40 -0.87
C LYS A 118 -1.47 -11.65 -1.11
N LEU A 119 -1.41 -10.34 -1.34
CA LEU A 119 -2.56 -9.53 -1.73
C LEU A 119 -2.83 -9.73 -3.23
N VAL A 120 -3.33 -10.91 -3.58
CA VAL A 120 -3.46 -11.35 -4.99
C VAL A 120 -4.48 -10.55 -5.80
N ASN A 121 -5.41 -9.85 -5.12
CA ASN A 121 -6.48 -9.07 -5.72
C ASN A 121 -6.08 -7.62 -6.05
N LEU A 122 -4.82 -7.22 -5.82
CA LEU A 122 -4.35 -5.88 -6.20
C LEU A 122 -4.43 -5.70 -7.71
N GLU A 123 -5.13 -4.64 -8.10
CA GLU A 123 -5.38 -4.18 -9.48
C GLU A 123 -4.58 -2.89 -9.76
N ASP A 124 -4.44 -2.00 -8.76
CA ASP A 124 -3.74 -0.72 -8.88
C ASP A 124 -2.77 -0.52 -7.70
N ILE A 125 -1.51 -0.21 -8.01
CA ILE A 125 -0.49 0.07 -7.00
C ILE A 125 0.26 1.35 -7.37
N ASP A 126 0.38 2.27 -6.42
CA ASP A 126 1.27 3.43 -6.53
C ASP A 126 2.46 3.28 -5.59
N LEU A 127 3.65 3.18 -6.17
CA LEU A 127 4.97 3.10 -5.53
C LEU A 127 5.86 4.29 -5.91
N ALA A 128 5.31 5.37 -6.48
CA ALA A 128 6.09 6.54 -6.85
C ALA A 128 6.76 7.16 -5.62
N GLN A 129 7.94 7.76 -5.80
CA GLN A 129 8.74 8.35 -4.71
C GLN A 129 9.03 7.40 -3.54
N ASN A 130 9.53 6.20 -3.80
CA ASN A 130 9.87 5.21 -2.76
C ASN A 130 11.36 4.89 -2.64
N GLU A 131 12.21 5.70 -3.30
CA GLU A 131 13.66 5.48 -3.37
C GLU A 131 14.03 4.09 -3.96
N ILE A 132 13.17 3.56 -4.83
CA ILE A 132 13.39 2.28 -5.52
C ILE A 132 14.43 2.49 -6.62
N GLY A 133 15.45 1.64 -6.67
CA GLY A 133 16.46 1.61 -7.71
C GLY A 133 16.20 0.50 -8.73
N ASP A 134 17.21 0.28 -9.58
CA ASP A 134 17.14 -0.67 -10.69
C ASP A 134 16.85 -2.10 -10.23
N GLU A 135 17.45 -2.54 -9.13
CA GLU A 135 17.26 -3.91 -8.64
C GLU A 135 15.85 -4.16 -8.12
N GLY A 136 15.23 -3.17 -7.48
CA GLY A 136 13.85 -3.23 -7.02
C GLY A 136 12.86 -3.16 -8.18
N LEU A 137 13.14 -2.32 -9.18
CA LEU A 137 12.34 -2.22 -10.39
C LEU A 137 12.30 -3.54 -11.16
N ILE A 138 13.46 -4.17 -11.39
CA ILE A 138 13.55 -5.48 -12.05
C ILE A 138 12.81 -6.57 -11.25
N ALA A 139 12.91 -6.55 -9.92
CA ALA A 139 12.18 -7.51 -9.11
C ALA A 139 10.65 -7.37 -9.27
N LEU A 140 10.15 -6.13 -9.29
CA LEU A 140 8.72 -5.86 -9.51
C LEU A 140 8.28 -6.22 -10.94
N SER A 141 9.12 -5.97 -11.95
CA SER A 141 8.81 -6.24 -13.35
C SER A 141 8.73 -7.73 -13.67
N GLU A 142 9.43 -8.58 -12.93
CA GLU A 142 9.43 -10.04 -13.10
C GLU A 142 8.57 -10.80 -12.08
N SER A 143 7.88 -10.08 -11.20
CA SER A 143 7.10 -10.70 -10.12
C SER A 143 5.89 -11.48 -10.62
N LYS A 144 5.70 -12.69 -10.09
CA LYS A 144 4.46 -13.48 -10.28
C LYS A 144 3.42 -13.23 -9.18
N ALA A 145 3.74 -12.40 -8.19
CA ALA A 145 2.92 -12.19 -7.00
C ALA A 145 1.73 -11.22 -7.22
N PHE A 146 1.56 -10.71 -8.43
CA PHE A 146 0.53 -9.73 -8.79
C PHE A 146 -0.33 -10.22 -9.97
N PRO A 147 -1.10 -11.30 -9.82
CA PRO A 147 -1.80 -11.92 -10.95
C PRO A 147 -2.86 -11.01 -11.59
N HIS A 148 -3.50 -10.13 -10.80
CA HIS A 148 -4.59 -9.25 -11.25
C HIS A 148 -4.20 -7.78 -11.45
N LEU A 149 -2.91 -7.45 -11.37
CA LEU A 149 -2.43 -6.07 -11.52
C LEU A 149 -2.70 -5.55 -12.93
N VAL A 150 -3.24 -4.34 -12.98
CA VAL A 150 -3.62 -3.60 -14.19
C VAL A 150 -2.77 -2.35 -14.33
N ALA A 151 -2.51 -1.65 -13.23
CA ALA A 151 -1.67 -0.46 -13.23
C ALA A 151 -0.62 -0.47 -12.11
N ILE A 152 0.57 0.03 -12.45
CA ILE A 152 1.61 0.35 -11.47
C ILE A 152 2.24 1.69 -11.78
N TYR A 153 2.41 2.52 -10.74
CA TYR A 153 3.06 3.82 -10.83
C TYR A 153 4.36 3.77 -10.02
N LEU A 154 5.48 4.10 -10.67
CA LEU A 154 6.84 4.03 -10.14
C LEU A 154 7.62 5.33 -10.41
N ASP A 155 6.94 6.41 -10.81
CA ASP A 155 7.55 7.71 -11.08
C ASP A 155 8.42 8.22 -9.92
N ASN A 156 9.41 9.04 -10.26
CA ASN A 156 10.24 9.75 -9.29
C ASN A 156 10.92 8.79 -8.29
N ASN A 157 11.29 7.61 -8.77
CA ASN A 157 12.22 6.69 -8.13
C ASN A 157 13.64 6.89 -8.70
N PHE A 158 14.60 6.08 -8.26
CA PHE A 158 16.03 6.22 -8.61
C PHE A 158 16.45 5.20 -9.68
N THR A 159 15.64 5.05 -10.72
CA THR A 159 15.82 4.07 -11.78
C THR A 159 16.48 4.69 -13.01
N SER A 160 17.40 3.95 -13.63
CA SER A 160 18.03 4.36 -14.88
C SER A 160 17.05 4.21 -16.05
N GLU A 161 17.23 5.03 -17.09
CA GLU A 161 16.41 4.94 -18.32
C GLU A 161 16.55 3.56 -18.98
N GLU A 162 17.76 3.00 -18.99
CA GLU A 162 18.04 1.67 -19.56
C GLU A 162 17.21 0.57 -18.89
N VAL A 163 17.23 0.54 -17.55
CA VAL A 163 16.48 -0.47 -16.79
C VAL A 163 14.98 -0.23 -16.86
N ARG A 164 14.52 1.02 -16.99
CA ARG A 164 13.10 1.31 -17.23
C ARG A 164 12.61 0.72 -18.55
N GLU A 165 13.37 0.87 -19.62
CA GLU A 165 13.02 0.27 -20.91
C GLU A 165 13.05 -1.26 -20.87
N GLU A 166 14.04 -1.87 -20.21
CA GLU A 166 14.07 -3.32 -19.99
C GLU A 166 12.85 -3.80 -19.19
N ALA A 167 12.54 -3.13 -18.08
CA ALA A 167 11.48 -3.53 -17.16
C ALA A 167 10.09 -3.58 -17.82
N ARG A 168 9.84 -2.79 -18.88
CA ARG A 168 8.57 -2.85 -19.64
C ARG A 168 8.28 -4.24 -20.21
N TYR A 169 9.31 -5.01 -20.52
CA TYR A 169 9.19 -6.35 -21.08
C TYR A 169 9.14 -7.46 -20.03
N GLY A 170 9.30 -7.09 -18.75
CA GLY A 170 9.23 -8.02 -17.64
C GLY A 170 7.88 -8.74 -17.58
N SER A 171 7.90 -9.99 -17.12
CA SER A 171 6.71 -10.87 -17.18
C SER A 171 5.48 -10.30 -16.46
N ASN A 172 5.66 -9.48 -15.44
CA ASN A 172 4.60 -8.78 -14.72
C ASN A 172 4.15 -7.48 -15.41
N PHE A 173 5.07 -6.74 -16.02
CA PHE A 173 4.80 -5.39 -16.54
C PHE A 173 4.24 -5.40 -17.95
N LYS A 174 4.67 -6.34 -18.79
CA LYS A 174 4.21 -6.44 -20.19
C LYS A 174 2.71 -6.71 -20.36
N LYS A 175 2.03 -7.14 -19.28
CA LYS A 175 0.58 -7.41 -19.25
C LYS A 175 -0.24 -6.22 -18.72
N LEU A 176 0.41 -5.16 -18.23
CA LEU A 176 -0.28 -4.03 -17.60
C LEU A 176 -0.90 -3.13 -18.66
N GLN A 177 -2.02 -2.50 -18.30
CA GLN A 177 -2.70 -1.52 -19.15
C GLN A 177 -2.12 -0.11 -18.94
N SER A 178 -1.58 0.16 -17.75
CA SER A 178 -0.96 1.42 -17.40
C SER A 178 0.32 1.16 -16.61
N ILE A 179 1.41 1.79 -17.01
CA ILE A 179 2.67 1.74 -16.31
C ILE A 179 3.36 3.09 -16.43
N ASN A 180 3.80 3.63 -15.29
CA ASN A 180 4.59 4.85 -15.27
C ASN A 180 5.91 4.62 -14.52
N LEU A 181 7.03 4.94 -15.15
CA LEU A 181 8.39 4.57 -14.71
C LEU A 181 9.29 5.80 -14.56
#